data_AF-A0A5C5XA97-F1
#
_entry.id   AF-A0A5C5XA97-F1
#
_cell.length_a   1.000
_cell.length_b   1.000
_cell.length_c   1.000
_cell.angle_alpha   90.00
_cell.angle_beta   90.00
_cell.angle_gamma   90.00
#
_symmetry.space_group_name_H-M   'P 1'
#
loop_
_entity.id
_entity.type
_entity.pdbx_description
1 polymer ?
#
loop_
_entity_poly.entity_id
_entity_poly.type
_entity_poly.pdbx_seq_one_letter_code
_entity_poly.pdbx_strand_id
1 'polypeptide(L)'
;MRRIGNLPGESQANRFCDYLQTQSIDAKASSTDESAPAASTSHDIWVRHEQDVPRAREFFAEYEANPSAKEYDVSAEAARQRKQRSQQIAQKIAAQKKAQMQIRRSQATGFGGGQSPGSIPVTIGFVVLATIIGFVTNFSDLRVNQTTAIWLFNTLSCVDFPLYQMTGDLMASVKRGEIWRLFTPMLLHGSMMHLAFNMLNLVFLGGVVERIHGHWFFLALFLACGGVGTLVQILLPPAWGGAMVIGASGGVLGIFGFIWIRPKVQQGYPVEIPPIGVIYMLGFIALCFTPLMPGIANGAHIGGLVTGMLIAVAVPKPK
;
A
#
# COMPACT_ATOMS: atom_id res chain seq x y z
N MET A 1 -3.16 19.74 -14.52
CA MET A 1 -2.24 20.43 -15.43
C MET A 1 -2.46 21.93 -15.30
N ARG A 2 -1.43 22.75 -15.49
CA ARG A 2 -1.50 24.22 -15.42
C ARG A 2 -1.08 24.80 -16.76
N ARG A 3 -1.90 25.70 -17.32
CA ARG A 3 -1.58 26.41 -18.56
C ARG A 3 -0.49 27.44 -18.28
N ILE A 4 0.61 27.38 -19.03
CA ILE A 4 1.73 28.31 -18.87
C ILE A 4 1.74 29.42 -19.92
N GLY A 5 1.24 29.13 -21.12
CA GLY A 5 1.22 30.09 -22.21
C GLY A 5 0.64 29.46 -23.48
N ASN A 6 0.79 30.17 -24.58
CA ASN A 6 0.29 29.77 -25.89
C ASN A 6 1.33 30.07 -26.96
N LEU A 7 1.56 29.13 -27.89
CA LEU A 7 2.50 29.31 -29.00
C LEU A 7 1.80 29.24 -30.36
N PRO A 8 2.26 30.03 -31.35
CA PRO A 8 1.74 29.97 -32.70
C PRO A 8 2.26 28.72 -33.42
N GLY A 9 1.33 27.91 -33.92
CA GLY A 9 1.64 26.74 -34.74
C GLY A 9 2.10 25.51 -33.96
N GLU A 10 1.73 24.35 -34.49
CA GLU A 10 1.97 23.05 -33.85
C GLU A 10 3.46 22.72 -33.72
N SER A 11 4.30 23.10 -34.70
CA SER A 11 5.73 22.76 -34.67
C SER A 11 6.49 23.48 -33.56
N GLN A 12 6.18 24.77 -33.32
CA GLN A 12 6.80 25.53 -32.23
C GLN A 12 6.33 25.00 -30.86
N ALA A 13 5.05 24.67 -30.73
CA ALA A 13 4.50 24.09 -29.51
C ALA A 13 5.15 22.74 -29.18
N ASN A 14 5.25 21.85 -30.17
CA ASN A 14 5.87 20.53 -29.99
C ASN A 14 7.37 20.64 -29.71
N ARG A 15 8.08 21.56 -30.38
CA ARG A 15 9.50 21.82 -30.13
C ARG A 15 9.76 22.27 -28.70
N PHE A 16 8.93 23.17 -28.19
CA PHE A 16 9.04 23.62 -26.81
C PHE A 16 8.68 22.49 -25.81
N CYS A 17 7.64 21.68 -26.10
CA CYS A 17 7.33 20.51 -25.29
C CYS A 17 8.46 19.46 -25.28
N ASP A 18 9.15 19.24 -26.41
CA ASP A 18 10.33 18.38 -26.50
C ASP A 18 11.46 18.90 -25.60
N TYR A 19 11.71 20.22 -25.59
CA TYR A 19 12.69 20.85 -24.71
C TYR A 19 12.32 20.74 -23.22
N LEU A 20 11.07 21.03 -22.86
CA LEU A 20 10.62 20.84 -21.48
C LEU A 20 10.81 19.39 -21.03
N GLN A 21 10.58 18.43 -21.92
CA GLN A 21 10.80 17.03 -21.62
C GLN A 21 12.28 16.71 -21.34
N THR A 22 13.25 17.27 -22.09
CA THR A 22 14.69 17.05 -21.80
C THR A 22 15.09 17.67 -20.46
N GLN A 23 14.40 18.74 -20.03
CA GLN A 23 14.51 19.33 -18.70
C GLN A 23 13.74 18.55 -17.61
N SER A 24 13.24 17.35 -17.92
CA SER A 24 12.43 16.51 -17.02
C SER A 24 11.08 17.12 -16.60
N ILE A 25 10.53 18.05 -17.38
CA ILE A 25 9.22 18.66 -17.18
C ILE A 25 8.21 18.00 -18.11
N ASP A 26 7.16 17.40 -17.55
CA ASP A 26 6.09 16.77 -18.33
C ASP A 26 5.08 17.83 -18.82
N ALA A 27 5.11 18.09 -20.13
CA ALA A 27 4.28 19.09 -20.78
C ALA A 27 3.55 18.52 -22.01
N LYS A 28 2.39 19.10 -22.32
CA LYS A 28 1.58 18.76 -23.49
C LYS A 28 1.06 20.01 -24.17
N ALA A 29 1.13 20.04 -25.50
CA ALA A 29 0.45 21.03 -26.32
C ALA A 29 -1.00 20.57 -26.62
N SER A 30 -1.94 21.50 -26.58
CA SER A 30 -3.32 21.29 -27.05
C SER A 30 -3.76 22.45 -27.94
N SER A 31 -4.47 22.18 -29.03
CA SER A 31 -5.08 23.22 -29.86
C SER A 31 -6.06 24.07 -29.04
N THR A 32 -5.97 25.39 -29.18
CA THR A 32 -6.85 26.35 -28.50
C THR A 32 -8.22 26.46 -29.20
N ASP A 33 -8.27 26.14 -30.50
CA ASP A 33 -9.50 26.07 -31.28
C ASP A 33 -9.37 24.95 -32.34
N GLU A 34 -10.11 23.85 -32.16
CA GLU A 34 -10.10 22.70 -33.08
C GLU A 34 -10.78 23.01 -34.43
N SER A 35 -11.52 24.13 -34.53
CA SER A 35 -12.29 24.50 -35.72
C SER A 35 -11.57 25.50 -36.65
N ALA A 36 -10.42 26.05 -36.22
CA ALA A 36 -9.65 27.02 -36.97
C ALA A 36 -8.70 26.37 -38.00
N PRO A 37 -8.42 27.01 -39.16
CA PRO A 37 -7.43 26.52 -40.13
C PRO A 37 -6.06 26.30 -39.48
N ALA A 38 -5.32 25.27 -39.93
CA ALA A 38 -4.01 24.87 -39.39
C ALA A 38 -2.96 26.00 -39.31
N ALA A 39 -3.08 27.02 -40.18
CA ALA A 39 -2.18 28.17 -40.22
C ALA A 39 -2.44 29.23 -39.14
N SER A 40 -3.61 29.21 -38.49
CA SER A 40 -4.01 30.16 -37.44
C SER A 40 -4.23 29.49 -36.09
N THR A 41 -3.89 28.20 -35.96
CA THR A 41 -4.13 27.43 -34.74
C THR A 41 -3.06 27.70 -33.70
N SER A 42 -3.46 28.46 -32.68
CA SER A 42 -2.72 28.63 -31.44
C SER A 42 -2.76 27.35 -30.62
N HIS A 43 -1.65 27.04 -29.94
CA HIS A 43 -1.55 25.85 -29.10
C HIS A 43 -1.20 26.24 -27.66
N ASP A 44 -2.06 25.84 -26.72
CA ASP A 44 -1.83 26.02 -25.30
C ASP A 44 -0.85 24.98 -24.78
N ILE A 45 0.14 25.45 -24.02
CA ILE A 45 1.13 24.61 -23.36
C ILE A 45 0.68 24.35 -21.92
N TRP A 46 0.51 23.07 -21.60
CA TRP A 46 0.06 22.60 -20.30
C TRP A 46 1.17 21.82 -19.60
N VAL A 47 1.52 22.22 -18.39
CA VAL A 47 2.48 21.49 -17.54
C VAL A 47 1.73 20.61 -16.56
N ARG A 48 2.19 19.37 -16.38
CA ARG A 48 1.51 18.39 -15.52
C ARG A 48 1.60 18.74 -14.04
N HIS A 49 2.81 19.00 -13.55
CA HIS A 49 3.09 19.18 -12.12
C HIS A 49 3.21 20.65 -11.76
N GLU A 50 2.56 21.06 -10.67
CA GLU A 50 2.48 22.47 -10.25
C GLU A 50 3.84 23.06 -9.84
N GLN A 51 4.70 22.23 -9.21
CA GLN A 51 6.05 22.61 -8.81
C GLN A 51 6.96 22.98 -10.00
N ASP A 52 6.67 22.48 -11.20
CA ASP A 52 7.47 22.74 -12.40
C ASP A 52 7.00 24.02 -13.12
N VAL A 53 5.86 24.58 -12.73
CA VAL A 53 5.24 25.75 -13.39
C VAL A 53 6.11 27.00 -13.36
N PRO A 54 6.73 27.40 -12.23
CA PRO A 54 7.57 28.60 -12.20
C PRO A 54 8.74 28.49 -13.20
N ARG A 55 9.47 27.38 -13.14
CA ARG A 55 10.61 27.10 -14.03
C ARG A 55 10.19 26.98 -15.50
N ALA A 56 9.05 26.33 -15.77
CA ALA A 56 8.53 26.22 -17.12
C ALA A 56 8.09 27.57 -17.70
N ARG A 57 7.65 28.53 -16.87
CA ARG A 57 7.34 29.90 -17.29
C ARG A 57 8.60 30.70 -17.64
N GLU A 58 9.69 30.50 -16.90
CA GLU A 58 10.99 31.10 -17.23
C GLU A 58 11.46 30.61 -18.61
N PHE A 59 11.48 29.30 -18.82
CA PHE A 59 11.81 28.71 -20.11
C PHE A 59 10.86 29.14 -21.23
N PHE A 60 9.58 29.33 -20.93
CA PHE A 60 8.61 29.80 -21.91
C PHE A 60 8.92 31.22 -22.37
N ALA A 61 9.24 32.13 -21.44
CA ALA A 61 9.62 33.50 -21.78
C ALA A 61 10.93 33.56 -22.58
N GLU A 62 11.92 32.72 -22.24
CA GLU A 62 13.17 32.59 -23.00
C GLU A 62 12.92 32.04 -24.41
N TYR A 63 12.05 31.04 -24.53
CA TYR A 63 11.67 30.45 -25.81
C TYR A 63 10.93 31.44 -26.71
N GLU A 64 10.00 32.24 -26.18
CA GLU A 64 9.30 33.28 -26.95
C GLU A 64 10.26 34.34 -27.49
N ALA A 65 11.30 34.68 -26.73
CA ALA A 65 12.31 35.64 -27.16
C ALA A 65 13.17 35.13 -28.32
N ASN A 66 13.45 33.81 -28.38
CA ASN A 66 14.21 33.21 -29.48
C ASN A 66 13.82 31.74 -29.78
N PRO A 67 12.69 31.50 -30.47
CA PRO A 67 12.18 30.15 -30.71
C PRO A 67 13.07 29.29 -31.63
N SER A 68 13.98 29.94 -32.36
CA SER A 68 14.86 29.29 -33.35
C SER A 68 16.23 28.91 -32.79
N ALA A 69 16.50 29.16 -31.49
CA ALA A 69 17.77 28.83 -30.88
C ALA A 69 18.07 27.32 -30.98
N LYS A 70 19.35 26.97 -31.11
CA LYS A 70 19.81 25.58 -31.28
C LYS A 70 19.51 24.71 -30.05
N GLU A 71 19.44 25.31 -28.86
CA GLU A 71 19.12 24.61 -27.60
C GLU A 71 17.73 23.97 -27.59
N TYR A 72 16.80 24.46 -28.44
CA TYR A 72 15.47 23.88 -28.60
C TYR A 72 15.40 22.84 -29.72
N ASP A 73 16.50 22.56 -30.44
CA ASP A 73 16.56 21.48 -31.43
C ASP A 73 16.88 20.12 -30.78
N VAL A 74 15.99 19.69 -29.88
CA VAL A 74 16.19 18.46 -29.07
C VAL A 74 15.16 17.37 -29.38
N SER A 75 14.45 17.49 -30.50
CA SER A 75 13.39 16.55 -30.90
C SER A 75 13.89 15.11 -30.99
N ALA A 76 15.10 14.90 -31.53
CA ALA A 76 15.73 13.59 -31.61
C ALA A 76 16.09 13.02 -30.23
N GLU A 77 16.53 13.87 -29.30
CA GLU A 77 16.84 13.47 -27.92
C GLU A 77 15.55 13.13 -27.16
N ALA A 78 14.56 14.01 -27.21
CA ALA A 78 13.24 13.79 -26.59
C ALA A 78 12.59 12.49 -27.13
N ALA A 79 12.66 12.25 -28.44
CA ALA A 79 12.18 11.00 -29.05
C ALA A 79 12.94 9.75 -28.55
N ARG A 80 14.27 9.84 -28.41
CA ARG A 80 15.08 8.75 -27.82
C ARG A 80 14.66 8.47 -26.37
N GLN A 81 14.50 9.51 -25.55
CA GLN A 81 14.06 9.37 -24.16
C GLN A 81 12.65 8.75 -24.07
N ARG A 82 11.70 9.17 -24.92
CA ARG A 82 10.34 8.56 -25.01
C ARG A 82 10.42 7.07 -25.34
N LYS A 83 11.21 6.71 -26.35
CA LYS A 83 11.39 5.31 -26.79
C LYS A 83 12.04 4.46 -25.71
N GLN A 84 13.07 4.98 -25.04
CA GLN A 84 13.70 4.27 -23.91
C GLN A 84 12.70 4.05 -22.77
N ARG A 85 11.94 5.08 -22.38
CA ARG A 85 10.93 4.98 -21.32
C ARG A 85 9.81 3.99 -21.67
N SER A 86 9.31 4.01 -22.91
CA SER A 86 8.28 3.07 -23.36
C SER A 86 8.79 1.63 -23.41
N GLN A 87 10.03 1.41 -23.87
CA GLN A 87 10.68 0.10 -23.86
C GLN A 87 10.87 -0.41 -22.42
N GLN A 88 11.32 0.42 -21.49
CA GLN A 88 11.47 0.05 -20.07
C GLN A 88 10.14 -0.35 -19.45
N ILE A 89 9.06 0.41 -19.69
CA ILE A 89 7.72 0.08 -19.19
C ILE A 89 7.23 -1.24 -19.80
N ALA A 90 7.40 -1.43 -21.12
CA ALA A 90 7.01 -2.66 -21.80
C ALA A 90 7.78 -3.89 -21.26
N GLN A 91 9.09 -3.75 -21.02
CA GLN A 91 9.92 -4.80 -20.42
C GLN A 91 9.47 -5.15 -19.00
N LYS A 92 9.15 -4.15 -18.16
CA LYS A 92 8.62 -4.38 -16.81
C LYS A 92 7.29 -5.15 -16.85
N ILE A 93 6.35 -4.73 -17.70
CA ILE A 93 5.05 -5.41 -17.86
C ILE A 93 5.24 -6.84 -18.37
N ALA A 94 6.13 -7.06 -19.35
CA ALA A 94 6.42 -8.39 -19.86
C ALA A 94 7.01 -9.31 -18.79
N ALA A 95 7.95 -8.80 -17.98
CA ALA A 95 8.53 -9.54 -16.86
C ALA A 95 7.48 -9.90 -15.81
N GLN A 96 6.59 -8.98 -15.45
CA GLN A 96 5.49 -9.22 -14.52
C GLN A 96 4.54 -10.31 -15.03
N LYS A 97 4.13 -10.23 -16.31
CA LYS A 97 3.28 -11.26 -16.93
C LYS A 97 3.95 -12.64 -16.96
N LYS A 98 5.25 -12.69 -17.27
CA LYS A 98 6.03 -13.94 -17.26
C LYS A 98 6.06 -14.56 -15.85
N ALA A 99 6.34 -13.76 -14.82
CA ALA A 99 6.34 -14.23 -13.43
C ALA A 99 4.97 -14.75 -12.99
N GLN A 100 3.89 -14.04 -13.33
CA GLN A 100 2.51 -14.51 -13.06
C GLN A 100 2.21 -15.85 -13.73
N MET A 101 2.62 -16.03 -14.99
CA MET A 101 2.42 -17.30 -15.71
C MET A 101 3.23 -18.45 -15.08
N GLN A 102 4.44 -18.19 -14.61
CA GLN A 102 5.26 -19.20 -13.92
C GLN A 102 4.61 -19.66 -12.62
N ILE A 103 4.10 -18.74 -11.80
CA ILE A 103 3.37 -19.07 -10.56
C ILE A 103 2.14 -19.93 -10.87
N ARG A 104 1.38 -19.57 -11.90
CA ARG A 104 0.20 -20.35 -12.31
C ARG A 104 0.57 -21.76 -12.76
N ARG A 105 1.73 -21.94 -13.42
CA ARG A 105 2.24 -23.26 -13.84
C ARG A 105 2.79 -24.09 -12.67
N SER A 106 3.54 -23.49 -11.74
CA SER A 106 4.06 -24.21 -10.58
C SER A 106 2.94 -24.67 -9.65
N GLN A 107 1.87 -23.88 -9.52
CA GLN A 107 0.66 -24.27 -8.80
C GLN A 107 -0.12 -25.41 -9.49
N ALA A 108 0.00 -25.57 -10.80
CA ALA A 108 -0.64 -26.67 -11.54
C ALA A 108 0.16 -27.98 -11.52
N THR A 109 1.45 -27.94 -11.14
CA THR A 109 2.38 -29.08 -11.21
C THR A 109 2.90 -29.53 -9.84
N GLY A 110 2.45 -28.88 -8.75
CA GLY A 110 2.82 -29.23 -7.38
C GLY A 110 2.33 -30.62 -6.98
N PHE A 111 3.29 -31.52 -6.74
CA PHE A 111 3.11 -32.87 -6.21
C PHE A 111 2.60 -32.83 -4.75
N GLY A 112 1.48 -33.51 -4.48
CA GLY A 112 1.08 -33.92 -3.13
C GLY A 112 -0.08 -33.13 -2.51
N GLY A 113 -1.30 -33.67 -2.65
CA GLY A 113 -2.49 -33.24 -1.90
C GLY A 113 -3.32 -32.20 -2.66
N GLY A 114 -4.46 -32.62 -3.22
CA GLY A 114 -5.34 -31.81 -4.06
C GLY A 114 -5.77 -30.48 -3.45
N GLN A 115 -4.98 -29.43 -3.69
CA GLN A 115 -5.34 -28.05 -3.44
C GLN A 115 -5.44 -27.32 -4.77
N SER A 116 -6.58 -26.68 -5.00
CA SER A 116 -6.87 -25.95 -6.23
C SER A 116 -5.82 -24.85 -6.47
N PRO A 117 -5.26 -24.73 -7.69
CA PRO A 117 -4.36 -23.64 -8.05
C PRO A 117 -4.98 -22.28 -7.71
N GLY A 118 -4.35 -21.54 -6.80
CA GLY A 118 -4.82 -20.22 -6.38
C GLY A 118 -5.82 -20.19 -5.22
N SER A 119 -5.91 -21.26 -4.41
CA SER A 119 -6.67 -21.22 -3.16
C SER A 119 -5.99 -20.36 -2.08
N ILE A 120 -6.79 -19.78 -1.18
CA ILE A 120 -6.34 -18.92 -0.06
C ILE A 120 -6.90 -19.43 1.28
N PRO A 121 -6.69 -20.71 1.63
CA PRO A 121 -7.33 -21.36 2.76
C PRO A 121 -6.98 -20.74 4.12
N VAL A 122 -5.76 -20.25 4.32
CA VAL A 122 -5.37 -19.62 5.59
C VAL A 122 -6.06 -18.27 5.73
N THR A 123 -6.09 -17.48 4.67
CA THR A 123 -6.84 -16.21 4.63
C THR A 123 -8.31 -16.44 4.94
N ILE A 124 -8.96 -17.38 4.25
CA ILE A 124 -10.39 -17.68 4.47
C ILE A 124 -10.65 -18.24 5.87
N GLY A 125 -9.79 -19.16 6.35
CA GLY A 125 -9.90 -19.72 7.69
C GLY A 125 -9.82 -18.64 8.77
N PHE A 126 -8.89 -17.69 8.62
CA PHE A 126 -8.80 -16.56 9.52
C PHE A 126 -10.04 -15.66 9.45
N VAL A 127 -10.54 -15.36 8.24
CA VAL A 127 -11.75 -14.55 8.05
C VAL A 127 -12.96 -15.17 8.75
N VAL A 128 -13.17 -16.47 8.55
CA VAL A 128 -14.27 -17.20 9.20
C VAL A 128 -14.10 -17.18 10.72
N LEU A 129 -12.91 -17.49 11.23
CA LEU A 129 -12.64 -17.53 12.66
C LEU A 129 -12.83 -16.15 13.32
N ALA A 130 -12.27 -15.09 12.73
CA ALA A 130 -12.42 -13.72 13.23
C ALA A 130 -13.88 -13.24 13.17
N THR A 131 -14.64 -13.68 12.16
CA THR A 131 -16.08 -13.38 12.06
C THR A 131 -16.85 -14.04 13.19
N ILE A 132 -16.64 -15.35 13.43
CA ILE A 132 -17.28 -16.08 14.53
C ILE A 132 -16.95 -15.42 15.87
N ILE A 133 -15.67 -15.15 16.13
CA ILE A 133 -15.22 -14.49 17.36
C ILE A 133 -15.83 -13.10 17.51
N GLY A 134 -15.91 -12.33 16.41
CA GLY A 134 -16.57 -11.03 16.39
C GLY A 134 -18.02 -11.10 16.87
N PHE A 135 -18.81 -12.05 16.36
CA PHE A 135 -20.19 -12.22 16.82
C PHE A 135 -20.30 -12.78 18.25
N VAL A 136 -19.48 -13.77 18.62
CA VAL A 136 -19.49 -14.36 19.99
C VAL A 136 -19.09 -13.34 21.05
N THR A 137 -18.18 -12.43 20.73
CA THR A 137 -17.75 -11.36 21.64
C THR A 137 -18.60 -10.09 21.55
N ASN A 138 -19.68 -10.11 20.75
CA ASN A 138 -20.47 -8.93 20.41
C ASN A 138 -19.60 -7.72 20.01
N PHE A 139 -18.64 -7.97 19.12
CA PHE A 139 -17.64 -7.01 18.68
C PHE A 139 -16.89 -6.34 19.83
N SER A 140 -16.48 -7.14 20.82
CA SER A 140 -15.75 -6.70 22.00
C SER A 140 -16.50 -5.65 22.85
N ASP A 141 -17.83 -5.55 22.72
CA ASP A 141 -18.65 -4.68 23.56
C ASP A 141 -18.89 -5.32 24.93
N LEU A 142 -18.02 -4.98 25.88
CA LEU A 142 -18.05 -5.48 27.26
C LEU A 142 -19.24 -4.93 28.08
N ARG A 143 -20.04 -4.00 27.55
CA ARG A 143 -21.26 -3.51 28.23
C ARG A 143 -22.34 -4.58 28.27
N VAL A 144 -22.29 -5.53 27.35
CA VAL A 144 -23.19 -6.68 27.32
C VAL A 144 -22.67 -7.70 28.34
N ASN A 145 -23.40 -7.90 29.43
CA ASN A 145 -23.04 -8.80 30.53
C ASN A 145 -23.22 -10.29 30.15
N GLN A 146 -22.48 -10.73 29.13
CA GLN A 146 -22.38 -12.13 28.73
C GLN A 146 -21.04 -12.69 29.20
N THR A 147 -21.08 -13.58 30.19
CA THR A 147 -19.89 -14.17 30.81
C THR A 147 -18.94 -14.80 29.78
N THR A 148 -19.48 -15.49 28.77
CA THR A 148 -18.70 -16.11 27.70
C THR A 148 -17.96 -15.08 26.83
N ALA A 149 -18.62 -13.96 26.49
CA ALA A 149 -18.02 -12.90 25.68
C ALA A 149 -16.86 -12.22 26.43
N ILE A 150 -17.06 -11.91 27.72
CA ILE A 150 -16.05 -11.29 28.58
C ILE A 150 -14.87 -12.23 28.78
N TRP A 151 -15.12 -13.51 29.07
CA TRP A 151 -14.06 -14.51 29.24
C TRP A 151 -13.24 -14.68 27.95
N LEU A 152 -13.91 -14.80 26.80
CA LEU A 152 -13.23 -14.96 25.51
C LEU A 152 -12.44 -13.70 25.15
N PHE A 153 -12.99 -12.51 25.37
CA PHE A 153 -12.28 -11.25 25.19
C PHE A 153 -11.03 -11.18 26.05
N ASN A 154 -11.11 -11.45 27.36
CA ASN A 154 -9.93 -11.41 28.24
C ASN A 154 -8.89 -12.46 27.84
N THR A 155 -9.32 -13.63 27.37
CA THR A 155 -8.42 -14.71 26.93
C THR A 155 -7.63 -14.32 25.68
N LEU A 156 -8.30 -13.68 24.71
CA LEU A 156 -7.71 -13.33 23.42
C LEU A 156 -7.00 -11.96 23.43
N SER A 157 -7.27 -11.12 24.42
CA SER A 157 -6.67 -9.78 24.56
C SER A 157 -5.17 -9.83 24.81
N CYS A 158 -4.47 -8.76 24.41
CA CYS A 158 -3.03 -8.68 24.58
C CYS A 158 -2.60 -8.59 26.04
N VAL A 159 -3.51 -8.14 26.90
CA VAL A 159 -3.33 -8.00 28.34
C VAL A 159 -4.32 -8.88 29.07
N ASP A 160 -3.86 -9.53 30.12
CA ASP A 160 -4.75 -10.13 31.13
C ASP A 160 -5.15 -9.03 32.12
N PHE A 161 -6.39 -8.54 32.03
CA PHE A 161 -6.82 -7.35 32.77
C PHE A 161 -6.75 -7.51 34.30
N PRO A 162 -7.21 -8.63 34.90
CA PRO A 162 -7.00 -8.91 36.32
C PRO A 162 -5.53 -8.80 36.75
N LEU A 163 -4.62 -9.44 36.00
CA LEU A 163 -3.20 -9.41 36.33
C LEU A 163 -2.60 -8.02 36.16
N TYR A 164 -3.00 -7.29 35.11
CA TYR A 164 -2.59 -5.91 34.90
C TYR A 164 -3.07 -4.99 36.03
N GLN A 165 -4.30 -5.15 36.52
CA GLN A 165 -4.81 -4.38 37.66
C GLN A 165 -3.99 -4.60 38.93
N MET A 166 -3.46 -5.81 39.12
CA MET A 166 -2.62 -6.13 40.28
C MET A 166 -1.17 -5.66 40.15
N THR A 167 -0.62 -5.64 38.93
CA THR A 167 0.82 -5.43 38.69
C THR A 167 1.17 -4.07 38.11
N GLY A 168 0.22 -3.41 37.44
CA GLY A 168 0.46 -2.21 36.61
C GLY A 168 1.28 -2.47 35.35
N ASP A 169 1.63 -3.73 35.05
CA ASP A 169 2.51 -4.09 33.93
C ASP A 169 1.71 -4.75 32.79
N LEU A 170 1.61 -4.06 31.65
CA LEU A 170 0.93 -4.54 30.45
C LEU A 170 1.56 -5.84 29.90
N MET A 171 2.83 -6.09 30.21
CA MET A 171 3.58 -7.26 29.76
C MET A 171 3.53 -8.43 30.76
N ALA A 172 2.85 -8.28 31.89
CA ALA A 172 2.87 -9.27 32.97
C ALA A 172 2.44 -10.67 32.50
N SER A 173 1.39 -10.77 31.69
CA SER A 173 0.89 -12.04 31.13
C SER A 173 1.91 -12.65 30.15
N VAL A 174 2.45 -11.85 29.24
CA VAL A 174 3.47 -12.28 28.27
C VAL A 174 4.73 -12.78 28.98
N LYS A 175 5.19 -12.07 30.03
CA LYS A 175 6.34 -12.48 30.87
C LYS A 175 6.11 -13.80 31.61
N ARG A 176 4.84 -14.18 31.86
CA ARG A 176 4.45 -15.47 32.45
C ARG A 176 4.33 -16.60 31.42
N GLY A 177 4.63 -16.34 30.15
CA GLY A 177 4.60 -17.34 29.08
C GLY A 177 3.35 -17.30 28.21
N GLU A 178 2.44 -16.35 28.41
CA GLU A 178 1.21 -16.21 27.61
C GLU A 178 1.47 -15.55 26.25
N ILE A 179 2.44 -16.07 25.50
CA ILE A 179 2.96 -15.48 24.24
C ILE A 179 1.90 -15.38 23.14
N TRP A 180 0.85 -16.21 23.19
CA TRP A 180 -0.26 -16.17 22.24
C TRP A 180 -0.97 -14.81 22.24
N ARG A 181 -0.93 -14.09 23.36
CA ARG A 181 -1.53 -12.75 23.52
C ARG A 181 -0.93 -11.68 22.61
N LEU A 182 0.23 -11.94 22.00
CA LEU A 182 0.76 -11.06 20.96
C LEU A 182 -0.01 -11.20 19.63
N PHE A 183 -0.67 -12.33 19.40
CA PHE A 183 -1.26 -12.71 18.11
C PHE A 183 -2.78 -12.84 18.15
N THR A 184 -3.33 -13.41 19.23
CA THR A 184 -4.78 -13.60 19.40
C THR A 184 -5.62 -12.32 19.35
N PRO A 185 -5.13 -11.11 19.69
CA PRO A 185 -5.95 -9.91 19.60
C PRO A 185 -6.33 -9.55 18.16
N MET A 186 -5.62 -10.11 17.17
CA MET A 186 -5.97 -9.97 15.75
C MET A 186 -7.34 -10.56 15.41
N LEU A 187 -7.87 -11.47 16.25
CA LEU A 187 -9.18 -12.09 16.09
C LEU A 187 -10.32 -11.22 16.66
N LEU A 188 -10.01 -10.35 17.63
CA LEU A 188 -10.98 -9.46 18.26
C LEU A 188 -11.24 -8.23 17.40
N HIS A 189 -12.47 -7.76 17.30
CA HIS A 189 -12.81 -6.55 16.56
C HIS A 189 -13.84 -5.73 17.35
N GLY A 190 -13.69 -4.39 17.31
CA GLY A 190 -14.53 -3.46 18.09
C GLY A 190 -15.84 -3.03 17.43
N SER A 191 -16.06 -3.39 16.16
CA SER A 191 -17.31 -3.14 15.45
C SER A 191 -17.41 -3.98 14.18
N MET A 192 -18.62 -4.13 13.64
CA MET A 192 -18.84 -4.81 12.37
C MET A 192 -18.09 -4.13 11.21
N MET A 193 -18.07 -2.79 11.17
CA MET A 193 -17.34 -2.05 10.15
C MET A 193 -15.82 -2.28 10.27
N HIS A 194 -15.30 -2.30 11.50
CA HIS A 194 -13.88 -2.59 11.74
C HIS A 194 -13.51 -4.01 11.28
N LEU A 195 -14.34 -5.01 11.57
CA LEU A 195 -14.17 -6.38 11.06
C LEU A 195 -14.21 -6.41 9.53
N ALA A 196 -15.27 -5.87 8.93
CA ALA A 196 -15.47 -5.91 7.48
C ALA A 196 -14.29 -5.27 6.72
N PHE A 197 -13.81 -4.12 7.18
CA PHE A 197 -12.65 -3.45 6.59
C PHE A 197 -11.38 -4.31 6.64
N ASN A 198 -11.11 -4.95 7.79
CA ASN A 198 -9.95 -5.83 7.93
C ASN A 198 -10.07 -7.08 7.06
N MET A 199 -11.23 -7.74 7.07
CA MET A 199 -11.44 -8.98 6.30
C MET A 199 -11.35 -8.71 4.80
N LEU A 200 -11.92 -7.59 4.32
CA LEU A 200 -11.83 -7.18 2.92
C LEU A 200 -10.37 -6.99 2.49
N ASN A 201 -9.61 -6.21 3.27
CA ASN A 201 -8.20 -5.97 2.97
C ASN A 201 -7.35 -7.24 3.11
N LEU A 202 -7.64 -8.11 4.07
CA LEU A 202 -6.95 -9.38 4.24
C LEU A 202 -7.21 -10.33 3.07
N VAL A 203 -8.45 -10.40 2.56
CA VAL A 203 -8.77 -11.20 1.36
C VAL A 203 -8.02 -10.68 0.14
N PHE A 204 -8.02 -9.36 -0.08
CA PHE A 204 -7.34 -8.77 -1.24
C PHE A 204 -5.81 -8.85 -1.16
N LEU A 205 -5.23 -8.44 -0.04
CA LEU A 205 -3.78 -8.34 0.11
C LEU A 205 -3.17 -9.66 0.59
N GLY A 206 -3.75 -10.25 1.65
CA GLY A 206 -3.30 -11.53 2.20
C GLY A 206 -3.45 -12.67 1.20
N GLY A 207 -4.60 -12.73 0.52
CA GLY A 207 -4.82 -13.72 -0.54
C GLY A 207 -3.85 -13.59 -1.71
N VAL A 208 -3.33 -12.39 -2.01
CA VAL A 208 -2.24 -12.22 -2.99
C VAL A 208 -0.94 -12.84 -2.49
N VAL A 209 -0.53 -12.54 -1.26
CA VAL A 209 0.71 -13.09 -0.69
C VAL A 209 0.62 -14.61 -0.55
N GLU A 210 -0.50 -15.13 -0.04
CA GLU A 210 -0.72 -16.56 0.14
C GLU A 210 -0.61 -17.34 -1.18
N ARG A 211 -1.16 -16.79 -2.27
CA ARG A 211 -1.04 -17.40 -3.61
C ARG A 211 0.39 -17.37 -4.14
N ILE A 212 1.13 -16.27 -3.93
CA ILE A 212 2.46 -16.08 -4.52
C ILE A 212 3.54 -16.82 -3.74
N HIS A 213 3.48 -16.75 -2.40
CA HIS A 213 4.54 -17.25 -1.51
C HIS A 213 4.15 -18.51 -0.73
N GLY A 214 2.89 -18.93 -0.82
CA GLY A 214 2.36 -20.10 -0.14
C GLY A 214 1.81 -19.80 1.26
N HIS A 215 1.05 -20.78 1.77
CA HIS A 215 0.26 -20.70 3.02
C HIS A 215 1.12 -20.40 4.25
N TRP A 216 2.24 -21.11 4.41
CA TRP A 216 3.09 -20.97 5.59
C TRP A 216 3.86 -19.65 5.63
N PHE A 217 4.32 -19.18 4.47
CA PHE A 217 4.97 -17.87 4.39
C PHE A 217 3.98 -16.76 4.73
N PHE A 218 2.78 -16.81 4.14
CA PHE A 218 1.72 -15.85 4.44
C PHE A 218 1.38 -15.85 5.93
N LEU A 219 1.16 -17.03 6.53
CA LEU A 219 0.84 -17.15 7.95
C LEU A 219 1.95 -16.56 8.82
N ALA A 220 3.20 -16.91 8.56
CA ALA A 220 4.35 -16.40 9.31
C ALA A 220 4.49 -14.87 9.16
N LEU A 221 4.34 -14.34 7.95
CA LEU A 221 4.38 -12.90 7.69
C LEU A 221 3.26 -12.17 8.45
N PHE A 222 2.03 -12.68 8.35
CA PHE A 222 0.86 -12.07 8.97
C PHE A 222 0.97 -12.06 10.49
N LEU A 223 1.37 -13.19 11.09
CA LEU A 223 1.60 -13.30 12.53
C LEU A 223 2.79 -12.46 12.99
N ALA A 224 3.89 -12.40 12.24
CA ALA A 224 5.04 -11.56 12.60
C ALA A 224 4.66 -10.08 12.59
N CYS A 225 3.95 -9.61 11.56
CA CYS A 225 3.53 -8.22 11.46
C CYS A 225 2.51 -7.85 12.54
N GLY A 226 1.52 -8.71 12.79
CA GLY A 226 0.55 -8.50 13.86
C GLY A 226 1.19 -8.54 15.24
N GLY A 227 2.01 -9.55 15.52
CA GLY A 227 2.71 -9.73 16.80
C GLY A 227 3.67 -8.61 17.14
N VAL A 228 4.50 -8.18 16.18
CA VAL A 228 5.38 -7.02 16.36
C VAL A 228 4.57 -5.74 16.49
N GLY A 229 3.47 -5.59 15.74
CA GLY A 229 2.53 -4.48 15.92
C GLY A 229 1.98 -4.41 17.34
N THR A 230 1.45 -5.52 17.86
CA THR A 230 0.98 -5.63 19.25
C THR A 230 2.08 -5.26 20.24
N LEU A 231 3.29 -5.79 20.04
CA LEU A 231 4.44 -5.50 20.89
C LEU A 231 4.84 -4.02 20.87
N VAL A 232 4.84 -3.38 19.70
CA VAL A 232 5.12 -1.94 19.59
C VAL A 232 4.07 -1.14 20.35
N GLN A 233 2.79 -1.46 20.19
CA GLN A 233 1.71 -0.73 20.85
C GLN A 233 1.76 -0.82 22.39
N ILE A 234 2.02 -2.01 22.95
CA ILE A 234 2.07 -2.20 24.40
C ILE A 234 3.33 -1.61 25.06
N LEU A 235 4.39 -1.38 24.28
CA LEU A 235 5.60 -0.69 24.74
C LEU A 235 5.49 0.84 24.64
N LEU A 236 4.50 1.36 23.92
CA LEU A 236 4.24 2.80 23.84
C LEU A 236 3.52 3.32 25.10
N PRO A 237 3.69 4.62 25.41
CA PRO A 237 2.98 5.23 26.54
C PRO A 237 1.45 5.09 26.40
N PRO A 238 0.69 4.92 27.51
CA PRO A 238 -0.76 4.77 27.48
C PRO A 238 -1.52 5.86 26.72
N ALA A 239 -0.96 7.08 26.65
CA ALA A 239 -1.50 8.20 25.88
C ALA A 239 -1.65 7.90 24.36
N TRP A 240 -1.01 6.85 23.85
CA TRP A 240 -1.04 6.42 22.45
C TRP A 240 -2.03 5.28 22.18
N GLY A 241 -3.02 5.08 23.05
CA GLY A 241 -4.10 4.07 22.89
C GLY A 241 -4.06 2.92 23.90
N GLY A 242 -2.96 2.79 24.65
CA GLY A 242 -2.85 1.86 25.78
C GLY A 242 -3.00 0.38 25.42
N ALA A 243 -3.60 -0.38 26.35
CA ALA A 243 -3.73 -1.84 26.34
C ALA A 243 -4.78 -2.39 25.36
N MET A 244 -5.64 -1.53 24.79
CA MET A 244 -6.77 -1.98 23.97
C MET A 244 -6.33 -2.19 22.53
N VAL A 245 -5.51 -3.22 22.32
CA VAL A 245 -5.07 -3.66 21.00
C VAL A 245 -6.01 -4.74 20.52
N ILE A 246 -6.89 -4.43 19.57
CA ILE A 246 -7.79 -5.39 18.92
C ILE A 246 -7.79 -5.16 17.41
N GLY A 247 -7.92 -6.24 16.65
CA GLY A 247 -8.12 -6.23 15.21
C GLY A 247 -6.89 -6.68 14.43
N ALA A 248 -7.14 -7.24 13.24
CA ALA A 248 -6.10 -7.76 12.36
C ALA A 248 -5.27 -6.67 11.64
N SER A 249 -5.57 -5.39 11.88
CA SER A 249 -5.10 -4.26 11.06
C SER A 249 -3.59 -4.07 11.04
N GLY A 250 -2.88 -4.33 12.15
CA GLY A 250 -1.42 -4.35 12.16
C GLY A 250 -0.83 -5.40 11.21
N GLY A 251 -1.40 -6.61 11.21
CA GLY A 251 -1.02 -7.67 10.28
C GLY A 251 -1.34 -7.33 8.83
N VAL A 252 -2.53 -6.77 8.56
CA VAL A 252 -2.96 -6.32 7.23
C VAL A 252 -2.04 -5.21 6.70
N LEU A 253 -1.68 -4.23 7.54
CA LEU A 253 -0.76 -3.16 7.16
C LEU A 253 0.66 -3.66 6.93
N GLY A 254 1.11 -4.69 7.66
CA GLY A 254 2.37 -5.36 7.36
C GLY A 254 2.35 -6.10 6.03
N ILE A 255 1.28 -6.82 5.70
CA ILE A 255 1.11 -7.43 4.38
C ILE A 255 1.13 -6.35 3.28
N PHE A 256 0.44 -5.23 3.49
CA PHE A 256 0.50 -4.07 2.59
C PHE A 256 1.94 -3.57 2.43
N GLY A 257 2.65 -3.33 3.53
CA GLY A 257 4.06 -2.90 3.52
C GLY A 257 4.97 -3.85 2.76
N PHE A 258 4.75 -5.16 2.93
CA PHE A 258 5.48 -6.19 2.20
C PHE A 258 5.25 -6.07 0.69
N ILE A 259 3.99 -6.07 0.24
CA ILE A 259 3.66 -6.00 -1.20
C ILE A 259 4.05 -4.63 -1.79
N TRP A 260 4.02 -3.55 -1.01
CA TRP A 260 4.41 -2.23 -1.47
C TRP A 260 5.92 -2.09 -1.72
N ILE A 261 6.75 -2.75 -0.91
CA ILE A 261 8.21 -2.68 -1.02
C ILE A 261 8.78 -3.77 -1.93
N ARG A 262 8.17 -4.96 -1.96
CA ARG A 262 8.73 -6.11 -2.68
C ARG A 262 9.06 -5.86 -4.17
N PRO A 263 8.23 -5.17 -4.98
CA PRO A 263 8.55 -4.85 -6.37
C PRO A 263 9.74 -3.92 -6.55
N LYS A 264 10.06 -3.11 -5.52
CA LYS A 264 11.18 -2.15 -5.54
C LYS A 264 12.52 -2.86 -5.34
N VAL A 265 12.53 -3.98 -4.64
CA VAL A 265 13.75 -4.75 -4.33
C VAL A 265 13.89 -6.04 -5.15
N GLN A 266 12.79 -6.56 -5.71
CA GLN A 266 12.79 -7.71 -6.59
C GLN A 266 12.28 -7.33 -7.99
N GLN A 267 13.21 -7.18 -8.93
CA GLN A 267 12.86 -7.02 -10.34
C GLN A 267 12.01 -8.21 -10.84
N GLY A 268 10.95 -7.91 -11.59
CA GLY A 268 10.04 -8.92 -12.13
C GLY A 268 9.05 -9.50 -11.10
N TYR A 269 8.94 -8.92 -9.91
CA TYR A 269 7.92 -9.35 -8.94
C TYR A 269 6.51 -9.23 -9.57
N PRO A 270 5.64 -10.25 -9.44
CA PRO A 270 4.43 -10.41 -10.25
C PRO A 270 3.29 -9.43 -9.91
N VAL A 271 3.35 -8.72 -8.79
CA VAL A 271 2.26 -7.85 -8.33
C VAL A 271 2.81 -6.50 -7.89
N GLU A 272 2.15 -5.42 -8.27
CA GLU A 272 2.45 -4.08 -7.80
C GLU A 272 1.15 -3.42 -7.37
N ILE A 273 1.16 -2.73 -6.23
CA ILE A 273 -0.02 -2.00 -5.74
C ILE A 273 -0.17 -0.73 -6.59
N PRO A 274 -1.32 -0.49 -7.23
CA PRO A 274 -1.56 0.76 -7.95
C PRO A 274 -1.43 1.98 -7.03
N PRO A 275 -1.04 3.16 -7.54
CA PRO A 275 -0.88 4.37 -6.72
C PRO A 275 -2.12 4.71 -5.87
N ILE A 276 -3.32 4.52 -6.41
CA ILE A 276 -4.57 4.74 -5.68
C ILE A 276 -4.73 3.81 -4.47
N GLY A 277 -4.26 2.56 -4.57
CA GLY A 277 -4.28 1.60 -3.45
C GLY A 277 -3.30 2.00 -2.35
N VAL A 278 -2.12 2.53 -2.74
CA VAL A 278 -1.15 3.09 -1.78
C VAL A 278 -1.74 4.32 -1.08
N ILE A 279 -2.36 5.23 -1.83
CA ILE A 279 -3.02 6.41 -1.27
C ILE A 279 -4.15 6.01 -0.32
N TYR A 280 -4.96 5.02 -0.68
CA TYR A 280 -6.02 4.50 0.19
C TYR A 280 -5.46 3.97 1.51
N MET A 281 -4.43 3.11 1.47
CA MET A 281 -3.87 2.51 2.69
C MET A 281 -3.15 3.54 3.57
N LEU A 282 -2.34 4.42 2.98
CA LEU A 282 -1.64 5.46 3.73
C LEU A 282 -2.59 6.56 4.21
N GLY A 283 -3.60 6.90 3.42
CA GLY A 283 -4.65 7.84 3.81
C GLY A 283 -5.50 7.31 4.96
N PHE A 284 -5.82 6.01 4.96
CA PHE A 284 -6.47 5.35 6.09
C PHE A 284 -5.61 5.43 7.35
N ILE A 285 -4.33 5.10 7.27
CA ILE A 285 -3.40 5.25 8.42
C ILE A 285 -3.40 6.70 8.89
N ALA A 286 -3.24 7.68 7.99
CA ALA A 286 -3.24 9.09 8.34
C ALA A 286 -4.54 9.51 9.06
N LEU A 287 -5.70 9.01 8.61
CA LEU A 287 -6.99 9.24 9.25
C LEU A 287 -7.03 8.65 10.68
N CYS A 288 -6.46 7.47 10.92
CA CYS A 288 -6.37 6.85 12.24
C CYS A 288 -5.55 7.67 13.26
N PHE A 289 -4.63 8.53 12.80
CA PHE A 289 -3.89 9.46 13.65
C PHE A 289 -4.67 10.75 13.97
N THR A 290 -5.83 10.96 13.37
CA THR A 290 -6.64 12.16 13.61
C THR A 290 -7.58 11.99 14.80
N PRO A 291 -8.00 13.08 15.46
CA PRO A 291 -9.04 13.05 16.49
C PRO A 291 -10.40 12.52 16.04
N LEU A 292 -10.62 12.35 14.73
CA LEU A 292 -11.86 11.78 14.16
C LEU A 292 -11.98 10.27 14.45
N MET A 293 -10.86 9.59 14.72
CA MET A 293 -10.82 8.18 15.07
C MET A 293 -10.08 7.97 16.40
N PRO A 294 -10.68 8.37 17.55
CA PRO A 294 -10.05 8.20 18.84
C PRO A 294 -9.96 6.73 19.25
N GLY A 295 -8.95 6.39 20.06
CA GLY A 295 -8.80 5.04 20.63
C GLY A 295 -8.24 4.00 19.65
N ILE A 296 -7.59 4.42 18.55
CA ILE A 296 -6.93 3.51 17.62
C ILE A 296 -5.51 3.19 18.11
N ALA A 297 -5.16 1.90 18.05
CA ALA A 297 -3.83 1.38 18.33
C ALA A 297 -2.83 1.71 17.19
N ASN A 298 -2.52 2.98 17.01
CA ASN A 298 -1.68 3.48 15.93
C ASN A 298 -0.23 2.95 15.98
N GLY A 299 0.28 2.61 17.16
CA GLY A 299 1.56 1.92 17.31
C GLY A 299 1.55 0.53 16.65
N ALA A 300 0.43 -0.20 16.74
CA ALA A 300 0.28 -1.49 16.08
C ALA A 300 0.26 -1.37 14.56
N HIS A 301 -0.35 -0.31 14.02
CA HIS A 301 -0.35 -0.01 12.59
C HIS A 301 1.06 0.25 12.06
N ILE A 302 1.80 1.13 12.71
CA ILE A 302 3.16 1.48 12.31
C ILE A 302 4.11 0.29 12.49
N GLY A 303 4.04 -0.40 13.63
CA GLY A 303 4.86 -1.58 13.91
C GLY A 303 4.63 -2.68 12.88
N GLY A 304 3.37 -2.96 12.53
CA GLY A 304 3.02 -3.92 11.49
C GLY A 304 3.54 -3.52 10.11
N LEU A 305 3.27 -2.27 9.68
CA LEU A 305 3.71 -1.73 8.39
C LEU A 305 5.22 -1.85 8.21
N VAL A 306 5.99 -1.35 9.18
CA VAL A 306 7.46 -1.35 9.14
C VAL A 306 7.99 -2.79 9.12
N THR A 307 7.44 -3.68 9.93
CA THR A 307 7.84 -5.10 9.95
C THR A 307 7.68 -5.74 8.58
N GLY A 308 6.55 -5.54 7.92
CA GLY A 308 6.31 -6.08 6.57
C GLY A 308 7.26 -5.50 5.52
N MET A 309 7.55 -4.20 5.58
CA MET A 309 8.53 -3.55 4.70
C MET A 309 9.93 -4.14 4.88
N LEU A 310 10.36 -4.35 6.13
CA LEU A 310 11.66 -4.94 6.45
C LEU A 310 11.76 -6.39 5.96
N ILE A 311 10.72 -7.20 6.18
CA ILE A 311 10.66 -8.58 5.67
C ILE A 311 10.72 -8.61 4.14
N ALA A 312 10.07 -7.67 3.44
CA ALA A 312 10.15 -7.58 1.98
C ALA A 312 11.58 -7.34 1.47
N VAL A 313 12.41 -6.62 2.22
CA VAL A 313 13.82 -6.41 1.90
C VAL A 313 14.66 -7.64 2.26
N ALA A 314 14.40 -8.25 3.42
CA ALA A 314 15.21 -9.34 3.96
C ALA A 314 15.01 -10.68 3.25
N VAL A 315 13.79 -10.97 2.75
CA VAL A 315 13.50 -12.26 2.10
C VAL A 315 14.29 -12.37 0.79
N PRO A 316 15.12 -13.40 0.60
CA PRO A 316 15.88 -13.55 -0.64
C PRO A 316 14.95 -13.79 -1.84
N LYS A 317 15.49 -13.63 -3.06
CA LYS A 317 14.74 -13.99 -4.27
C LYS A 317 14.47 -15.50 -4.24
N PRO A 318 13.23 -15.97 -4.46
CA PRO A 318 13.00 -17.40 -4.64
C PRO A 318 13.89 -17.90 -5.79
N LYS A 319 14.60 -19.01 -5.55
CA LYS A 319 15.51 -19.63 -6.51
C LYS A 319 14.76 -20.15 -7.74
#